data_AF-A0A921FK09-F1
#
_entry.id   AF-A0A921FK09-F1
#
_cell.length_a   1.000
_cell.length_b   1.000
_cell.length_c   1.000
_cell.angle_alpha   90.00
_cell.angle_beta   90.00
_cell.angle_gamma   90.00
#
_symmetry.space_group_name_H-M   'P 1'
#
loop_
_entity.id
_entity.type
_entity.pdbx_description
1 polymer ?
#
loop_
_entity_poly.entity_id
_entity_poly.type
_entity_poly.pdbx_seq_one_letter_code
_entity_poly.pdbx_strand_id
1 'polypeptide(L)'
;MSRVHFKNKRLERFRDTADSLMKSYVRLYDKENLSDEQKINRVGNAVVNSLDAKGFKLNRQEVQDIFAEVAKQMNGQTQDK
;
A
#
# COMPACT_ATOMS: atom_id res chain seq x y z
N MET A 1 -13.04 -27.54 17.94
CA MET A 1 -13.07 -26.22 17.24
C MET A 1 -11.78 -25.47 17.56
N SER A 2 -10.69 -25.81 16.86
CA SER A 2 -9.38 -25.19 17.08
C SER A 2 -9.32 -23.81 16.43
N ARG A 3 -9.74 -22.77 17.16
CA ARG A 3 -9.39 -21.39 16.80
C ARG A 3 -7.92 -21.20 17.12
N VAL A 4 -7.09 -21.44 16.11
CA VAL A 4 -5.68 -21.08 16.15
C VAL A 4 -5.62 -19.54 16.18
N HIS A 5 -5.66 -18.95 17.38
CA HIS A 5 -5.43 -17.53 17.62
C HIS A 5 -3.94 -17.21 17.52
N PHE A 6 -3.34 -17.39 16.34
CA PHE A 6 -2.16 -16.62 15.98
C PHE A 6 -2.61 -15.36 15.25
N LYS A 7 -3.44 -14.53 15.90
CA LYS A 7 -3.67 -13.16 15.44
C LYS A 7 -2.39 -12.39 15.74
N ASN A 8 -1.48 -12.42 14.78
CA ASN A 8 -0.29 -11.61 14.78
C ASN A 8 -0.75 -10.14 14.67
N LYS A 9 -1.15 -9.53 15.81
CA LYS A 9 -1.74 -8.18 15.89
C LYS A 9 -0.90 -7.14 15.16
N ARG A 10 0.41 -7.38 15.05
CA ARG A 10 1.35 -6.58 14.27
C ARG A 10 1.08 -6.65 12.77
N LEU A 11 0.82 -7.84 12.22
CA LEU A 11 0.52 -8.05 10.80
C LEU A 11 -0.86 -7.51 10.42
N GLU A 12 -1.85 -7.68 11.30
CA GLU A 12 -3.20 -7.10 11.13
C GLU A 12 -3.10 -5.57 11.10
N ARG A 13 -2.42 -4.95 12.08
CA ARG A 13 -2.15 -3.50 12.09
C ARG A 13 -1.33 -3.02 10.89
N PHE A 14 -0.36 -3.82 10.45
CA PHE A 14 0.44 -3.51 9.28
C PHE A 14 -0.44 -3.42 8.03
N ARG A 15 -1.30 -4.42 7.79
CA ARG A 15 -2.22 -4.45 6.65
C ARG A 15 -3.20 -3.29 6.69
N ASP A 16 -3.85 -3.05 7.84
CA ASP A 16 -4.82 -1.96 7.99
C ASP A 16 -4.17 -0.59 7.77
N THR A 17 -2.94 -0.41 8.26
CA THR A 17 -2.18 0.83 8.08
C THR A 17 -1.76 1.01 6.63
N ALA A 18 -1.23 -0.04 6.00
CA ALA A 18 -0.81 0.00 4.59
C ALA A 18 -2.00 0.30 3.66
N ASP A 19 -3.15 -0.36 3.86
CA ASP A 19 -4.36 -0.15 3.06
C ASP A 19 -4.90 1.28 3.20
N SER A 20 -4.96 1.82 4.43
CA SER A 20 -5.39 3.19 4.68
C SER A 20 -4.46 4.22 4.01
N LEU A 21 -3.15 4.01 4.11
CA LEU A 21 -2.15 4.88 3.47
C LEU A 21 -2.24 4.80 1.95
N MET A 22 -2.33 3.59 1.38
CA MET A 22 -2.50 3.37 -0.06
C MET A 22 -3.71 4.15 -0.58
N LYS A 23 -4.88 3.98 0.03
CA LYS A 23 -6.11 4.69 -0.38
C LYS A 23 -5.99 6.21 -0.28
N SER A 24 -5.31 6.71 0.76
CA SER A 24 -5.13 8.15 0.96
C SER A 24 -4.21 8.75 -0.11
N TYR A 25 -3.06 8.11 -0.36
CA TYR A 25 -2.09 8.56 -1.35
C TYR A 25 -2.58 8.37 -2.78
N VAL A 26 -3.27 7.27 -3.10
CA VAL A 26 -3.89 7.07 -4.42
C VAL A 26 -4.84 8.24 -4.73
N ARG A 27 -5.76 8.59 -3.82
CA ARG A 27 -6.66 9.74 -4.02
C ARG A 27 -5.96 11.09 -4.11
N LEU A 28 -4.86 11.27 -3.38
CA LEU A 28 -4.06 12.50 -3.43
C LEU A 28 -3.45 12.68 -4.82
N TYR A 29 -2.79 11.62 -5.31
CA TYR A 29 -2.07 11.66 -6.58
C TYR A 29 -2.96 11.44 -7.79
N ASP A 30 -4.14 10.87 -7.64
CA ASP A 30 -5.14 10.75 -8.70
C ASP A 30 -5.54 12.14 -9.26
N LYS A 31 -5.61 13.14 -8.38
CA LYS A 31 -5.89 14.54 -8.72
C LYS A 31 -4.72 15.29 -9.35
N GLU A 32 -3.52 14.72 -9.33
CA GLU A 32 -2.34 15.33 -9.96
C GLU A 32 -2.23 14.91 -11.43
N ASN A 33 -1.74 15.83 -12.26
CA ASN A 33 -1.51 15.61 -13.69
C ASN A 33 -0.18 14.86 -13.93
N LEU A 34 -0.05 13.70 -13.30
CA LEU A 34 1.10 12.81 -13.37
C LEU A 34 0.76 11.57 -14.20
N SER A 35 1.77 10.95 -14.82
CA SER A 35 1.59 9.63 -15.44
C SER A 35 1.36 8.56 -14.38
N ASP A 36 0.65 7.47 -14.72
CA ASP A 36 0.34 6.38 -13.79
C ASP A 36 1.60 5.80 -13.13
N GLU A 37 2.70 5.65 -13.88
CA GLU A 37 3.98 5.20 -13.36
C GLU A 37 4.57 6.16 -12.31
N GLN A 38 4.44 7.48 -12.52
CA GLN A 38 4.88 8.48 -11.54
C GLN A 38 4.00 8.45 -10.29
N LYS A 39 2.68 8.26 -10.45
CA LYS A 39 1.75 8.13 -9.33
C LYS A 39 2.04 6.87 -8.51
N ILE A 40 2.22 5.73 -9.16
CA ILE A 40 2.57 4.45 -8.52
C ILE A 40 3.88 4.61 -7.74
N ASN A 41 4.89 5.25 -8.33
CA ASN A 41 6.16 5.49 -7.65
C ASN A 41 6.03 6.42 -6.43
N ARG A 42 5.21 7.47 -6.50
CA ARG A 42 4.97 8.36 -5.37
C ARG A 42 4.17 7.68 -4.26
N VAL A 43 3.07 7.00 -4.61
CA VAL A 43 2.23 6.27 -3.65
C VAL A 43 3.04 5.16 -2.98
N GLY A 44 3.73 4.32 -3.76
CA GLY A 44 4.55 3.23 -3.25
C GLY A 44 5.63 3.70 -2.28
N ASN A 45 6.40 4.73 -2.65
CA ASN A 45 7.40 5.31 -1.75
C ASN A 45 6.78 5.94 -0.50
N ALA A 46 5.63 6.62 -0.62
CA ALA A 46 4.97 7.22 0.53
C ALA A 46 4.45 6.18 1.53
N VAL A 47 3.92 5.05 1.03
CA VAL A 47 3.49 3.92 1.86
C VAL A 47 4.70 3.27 2.56
N VAL A 48 5.77 2.99 1.81
CA VAL A 48 7.02 2.42 2.37
C VAL A 48 7.61 3.32 3.44
N ASN A 49 7.77 4.62 3.17
CA ASN A 49 8.30 5.59 4.14
C ASN A 49 7.40 5.72 5.38
N SER A 50 6.08 5.69 5.20
CA SER A 50 5.14 5.76 6.31
C SER A 50 5.16 4.50 7.18
N LEU A 51 5.40 3.33 6.58
CA LEU A 51 5.55 2.06 7.29
C LEU A 51 6.89 2.03 8.06
N ASP A 52 7.98 2.48 7.43
CA ASP A 52 9.28 2.60 8.08
C ASP A 52 9.25 3.58 9.27
N ALA A 53 8.64 4.76 9.08
CA ALA A 53 8.43 5.76 10.15
C ALA A 53 7.58 5.25 11.32
N LYS A 54 6.71 4.26 11.08
CA LYS A 54 5.90 3.58 12.11
C LYS A 54 6.64 2.39 12.77
N GLY A 55 7.89 2.14 12.40
CA GLY A 55 8.74 1.07 12.95
C GLY A 55 8.58 -0.29 12.28
N PHE A 56 7.97 -0.35 11.09
CA PHE A 56 7.90 -1.58 10.30
C PHE A 56 9.14 -1.70 9.41
N LYS A 57 10.06 -2.61 9.78
CA LYS A 57 11.20 -2.97 8.92
C LYS A 57 10.69 -3.81 7.75
N LEU A 58 10.59 -3.17 6.58
CA LEU A 58 10.21 -3.80 5.32
C LEU A 58 11.44 -4.44 4.66
N ASN A 59 11.27 -5.64 4.13
CA ASN A 59 12.24 -6.25 3.24
C ASN A 59 11.97 -5.91 1.76
N ARG A 60 12.93 -6.21 0.88
CA ARG A 60 12.82 -5.87 -0.54
C ARG A 60 11.61 -6.50 -1.24
N GLN A 61 11.20 -7.70 -0.81
CA GLN A 61 10.01 -8.37 -1.35
C GLN A 61 8.72 -7.67 -0.90
N GLU A 62 8.62 -7.33 0.39
CA GLU A 62 7.47 -6.58 0.92
C GLU A 62 7.32 -5.20 0.28
N VAL A 63 8.45 -4.54 -0.01
CA VAL A 63 8.46 -3.31 -0.79
C VAL A 63 7.90 -3.58 -2.19
N GLN A 64 8.40 -4.58 -2.92
CA GLN A 64 7.87 -4.90 -4.26
C GLN A 64 6.38 -5.25 -4.25
N ASP A 65 5.91 -6.00 -3.25
CA ASP A 65 4.51 -6.37 -3.08
C ASP A 65 3.63 -5.13 -2.85
N ILE A 66 4.11 -4.15 -2.06
CA ILE A 66 3.43 -2.86 -1.85
C ILE A 66 3.27 -2.11 -3.18
N PHE A 67 4.33 -2.02 -3.98
CA PHE A 67 4.27 -1.33 -5.28
C PHE A 67 3.34 -2.05 -6.27
N ALA A 68 3.34 -3.39 -6.27
CA ALA A 68 2.45 -4.18 -7.09
C ALA A 68 0.97 -3.99 -6.70
N GLU A 69 0.65 -3.94 -5.40
CA GLU A 69 -0.71 -3.67 -4.92
C GLU A 69 -1.16 -2.23 -5.21
N VAL A 70 -0.26 -1.25 -5.10
CA VAL A 70 -0.52 0.12 -5.54
C VAL A 70 -0.84 0.17 -7.03
N ALA A 71 -0.01 -0.47 -7.86
CA ALA A 71 -0.25 -0.55 -9.31
C ALA A 71 -1.59 -1.21 -9.65
N LYS A 72 -1.97 -2.29 -8.94
CA LYS A 72 -3.29 -2.91 -9.10
C LYS A 72 -4.43 -2.00 -8.71
N GLN A 73 -4.31 -1.25 -7.61
CA GLN A 73 -5.35 -0.31 -7.21
C GLN A 73 -5.50 0.84 -8.20
N MET A 74 -4.40 1.36 -8.76
CA MET A 74 -4.44 2.42 -9.76
C MET A 74 -4.95 1.92 -11.12
N ASN A 75 -4.48 0.77 -11.60
CA ASN A 75 -4.95 0.19 -12.86
C ASN A 75 -6.38 -0.37 -12.76
N GLY A 76 -6.77 -0.87 -11.58
CA GLY A 76 -8.12 -1.34 -11.31
C GLY A 76 -9.17 -0.22 -11.34
N GLN A 77 -8.76 1.04 -11.12
CA GLN A 77 -9.63 2.20 -11.35
C GLN A 77 -9.83 2.50 -12.85
N THR A 78 -8.98 1.98 -13.74
CA THR A 78 -9.05 2.22 -15.19
C THR A 78 -9.96 1.24 -15.94
N GLN A 79 -10.46 0.19 -15.28
CA GLN A 79 -11.25 -0.89 -15.91
C GLN A 79 -12.78 -0.81 -15.72
N ASP A 80 -13.30 0.25 -15.09
CA ASP A 80 -14.75 0.53 -15.07
C ASP A 80 -15.06 1.63 -16.11
N LYS A 81 -15.14 1.25 -17.38
CA LYS A 81 -15.72 2.05 -18.47
C LYS A 81 -16.29 1.17 -19.57
#